data_AF-A0A945KHT9-F1
#
_entry.id   AF-A0A945KHT9-F1
#
_cell.length_a   1.000
_cell.length_b   1.000
_cell.length_c   1.000
_cell.angle_alpha   90.00
_cell.angle_beta   90.00
_cell.angle_gamma   90.00
#
_symmetry.space_group_name_H-M   'P 1'
#
loop_
_entity.id
_entity.type
_entity.pdbx_description
1 polymer ?
#
loop_
_entity_poly.entity_id
_entity_poly.type
_entity_poly.pdbx_seq_one_letter_code
_entity_poly.pdbx_strand_id
1 'polypeptide(L)'
;MTGFDQKFKFRTAFRALVPAVVLSGIILMNSVAFGQSLTQKVSRPELQSLINKIERLQREMTTVQQQVYRSRSGGGSSGSAAKSAPIGPIGQAGPSDGGLAATMQVRLDEIETQMRGFTGKIEELNHAVDGINAQMKKLVSDMEFRIKALETRLAGPGTNGATPSASAAPPQMTPSPSQPGILGTIPLKDLNASGAPGKAAVQPTKTVAVSAAEILPKGTAEEQYKHATGLLFQTDYVNAERALSAFVVVHPKHKLAGNAQYWLGETHYVRKNYRGAAQVFAEGYQKYPNSAKSADNLLKLGMSLAAMGKKKSACATFKRLAKEFSKAAKRIKARVGKQRKKLRCR
;
A
#
# COMPACT_ATOMS: atom_id res chain seq x y z
N MET A 1 -15.33 48.76 -34.38
CA MET A 1 -15.44 50.16 -34.84
C MET A 1 -16.92 50.45 -34.87
N THR A 2 -17.56 51.25 -34.04
CA THR A 2 -17.30 52.43 -33.19
C THR A 2 -18.37 52.36 -32.08
N GLY A 3 -18.21 52.72 -30.82
CA GLY A 3 -17.53 53.90 -30.30
C GLY A 3 -18.53 55.02 -30.05
N PHE A 4 -19.11 55.04 -28.84
CA PHE A 4 -19.40 56.22 -28.03
C PHE A 4 -20.72 57.03 -28.19
N ASP A 5 -21.26 57.34 -27.00
CA ASP A 5 -22.00 58.54 -26.57
C ASP A 5 -23.51 58.67 -26.83
N GLN A 6 -24.31 58.61 -25.75
CA GLN A 6 -25.22 59.71 -25.44
C GLN A 6 -25.63 59.74 -23.96
N LYS A 7 -25.01 60.64 -23.21
CA LYS A 7 -25.63 61.30 -22.05
C LYS A 7 -26.82 62.13 -22.53
N PHE A 8 -27.92 62.17 -21.76
CA PHE A 8 -28.73 63.36 -21.42
C PHE A 8 -30.16 62.96 -20.99
N LYS A 9 -30.49 63.11 -19.70
CA LYS A 9 -31.45 64.13 -19.22
C LYS A 9 -31.69 63.98 -17.72
N PHE A 10 -31.17 64.98 -17.03
CA PHE A 10 -31.46 65.34 -15.65
C PHE A 10 -32.83 66.05 -15.58
N ARG A 11 -33.41 66.02 -14.37
CA ARG A 11 -34.56 66.78 -13.85
C ARG A 11 -35.91 66.06 -13.89
N THR A 12 -36.78 66.09 -12.89
CA THR A 12 -36.78 66.51 -11.48
C THR A 12 -38.19 66.10 -11.03
N ALA A 13 -38.37 65.27 -10.00
CA ALA A 13 -39.57 65.30 -9.16
C ALA A 13 -39.30 64.51 -7.88
N PHE A 14 -39.34 65.25 -6.78
CA PHE A 14 -39.05 64.87 -5.42
C PHE A 14 -40.33 64.34 -4.75
N ARG A 15 -40.13 63.52 -3.71
CA ARG A 15 -40.95 63.41 -2.48
C ARG A 15 -42.03 62.31 -2.43
N ALA A 16 -41.69 61.19 -1.77
CA ALA A 16 -42.19 60.77 -0.45
C ALA A 16 -41.63 59.36 -0.12
N LEU A 17 -40.77 59.16 0.89
CA LEU A 17 -41.02 59.07 2.36
C LEU A 17 -41.23 57.61 2.79
N VAL A 18 -40.28 57.05 3.56
CA VAL A 18 -40.40 56.00 4.63
C VAL A 18 -38.97 55.63 5.12
N PRO A 19 -38.76 55.30 6.42
CA PRO A 19 -37.76 56.00 7.23
C PRO A 19 -36.63 55.14 7.85
N ALA A 20 -35.65 55.90 8.38
CA ALA A 20 -34.94 55.77 9.65
C ALA A 20 -34.13 54.49 10.01
N VAL A 21 -32.86 54.77 10.30
CA VAL A 21 -31.79 53.90 10.77
C VAL A 21 -31.51 54.21 12.25
N VAL A 22 -31.37 53.14 13.05
CA VAL A 22 -30.59 53.00 14.29
C VAL A 22 -31.14 53.56 15.61
N LEU A 23 -31.33 52.66 16.58
CA LEU A 23 -30.87 52.88 17.96
C LEU A 23 -30.46 51.57 18.66
N SER A 24 -29.33 51.67 19.35
CA SER A 24 -28.55 50.76 20.19
C SER A 24 -29.26 49.70 21.06
N GLY A 25 -28.51 48.61 21.32
CA GLY A 25 -28.40 48.03 22.66
C GLY A 25 -28.86 46.59 22.86
N ILE A 26 -27.88 45.67 22.91
CA ILE A 26 -27.82 44.49 23.81
C ILE A 26 -29.10 43.62 23.89
N ILE A 27 -29.09 42.48 23.19
CA ILE A 27 -29.42 41.15 23.75
C ILE A 27 -28.70 40.11 22.88
N LEU A 28 -27.66 39.52 23.47
CA LEU A 28 -27.09 38.24 23.10
C LEU A 28 -28.15 37.16 23.35
N MET A 29 -28.52 36.40 22.32
CA MET A 29 -28.87 34.97 22.36
C MET A 29 -29.78 34.65 21.18
N ASN A 30 -29.24 34.00 20.15
CA ASN A 30 -29.86 32.79 19.58
C ASN A 30 -28.85 32.08 18.68
N SER A 31 -28.11 31.22 19.36
CA SER A 31 -27.18 30.24 18.83
C SER A 31 -27.93 29.09 18.14
N VAL A 32 -27.36 28.64 17.02
CA VAL A 32 -27.01 27.23 16.76
C VAL A 32 -28.10 26.20 17.06
N ALA A 33 -28.83 25.78 16.02
CA ALA A 33 -29.56 24.51 16.05
C ALA A 33 -29.69 23.90 14.64
N PHE A 34 -28.60 23.34 14.12
CA PHE A 34 -28.65 22.12 13.30
C PHE A 34 -27.25 21.51 13.17
N GLY A 35 -26.88 20.72 14.16
CA GLY A 35 -25.56 20.10 14.25
C GLY A 35 -25.52 19.08 15.38
N GLN A 36 -26.32 18.02 15.27
CA GLN A 36 -26.25 16.89 16.18
C GLN A 36 -26.31 15.59 15.39
N SER A 37 -25.13 15.03 15.10
CA SER A 37 -24.90 13.59 15.07
C SER A 37 -23.39 13.31 15.11
N LEU A 38 -23.01 12.45 16.05
CA LEU A 38 -21.69 11.81 16.23
C LEU A 38 -20.57 12.63 16.91
N THR A 39 -20.81 13.14 18.11
CA THR A 39 -19.73 13.27 19.11
C THR A 39 -19.54 11.93 19.80
N GLN A 40 -18.61 11.12 19.30
CA GLN A 40 -18.08 9.97 20.01
C GLN A 40 -17.23 10.49 21.19
N LYS A 41 -17.73 10.26 22.40
CA LYS A 41 -17.08 10.65 23.65
C LYS A 41 -15.84 9.79 23.84
N VAL A 42 -14.70 10.23 23.31
CA VAL A 42 -13.39 9.67 23.65
C VAL A 42 -13.14 9.97 25.13
N SER A 43 -13.10 8.90 25.94
CA SER A 43 -12.88 8.97 27.37
C SER A 43 -11.55 9.69 27.69
N ARG A 44 -11.63 10.79 28.46
CA ARG A 44 -10.47 11.57 28.93
C ARG A 44 -9.32 10.76 29.59
N PRO A 45 -9.52 9.62 30.31
CA PRO A 45 -8.38 8.87 30.87
C PRO A 45 -7.44 8.26 29.81
N GLU A 46 -7.95 7.90 28.62
CA GLU A 46 -7.15 7.37 27.52
C GLU A 46 -6.22 8.44 26.94
N LEU A 47 -6.68 9.69 26.86
CA LEU A 47 -5.89 10.81 26.34
C LEU A 47 -4.74 11.17 27.30
N GLN A 48 -4.98 11.16 28.61
CA GLN A 48 -3.92 11.33 29.62
C GLN A 48 -2.90 10.19 29.56
N SER A 49 -3.36 8.94 29.38
CA SER A 49 -2.48 7.77 29.21
C SER A 49 -1.60 7.89 27.96
N LEU A 50 -2.16 8.37 26.85
CA LEU A 50 -1.43 8.62 25.61
C LEU A 50 -0.39 9.74 25.77
N ILE A 51 -0.70 10.82 26.47
CA ILE A 51 0.26 11.92 26.74
C ILE A 51 1.41 11.42 27.62
N ASN A 52 1.11 10.69 28.68
CA ASN A 52 2.13 10.11 29.56
C ASN A 52 3.03 9.09 28.84
N LYS A 53 2.46 8.32 27.90
CA LYS A 53 3.21 7.38 27.04
C LYS A 53 4.12 8.12 26.06
N ILE A 54 3.66 9.22 25.45
CA ILE A 54 4.46 10.04 24.54
C ILE A 54 5.65 10.65 25.29
N GLU A 55 5.44 11.21 26.48
CA GLU A 55 6.53 11.76 27.28
C GLU A 55 7.54 10.70 27.73
N ARG A 56 7.06 9.50 28.07
CA ARG A 56 7.93 8.36 28.43
C ARG A 56 8.76 7.89 27.23
N LEU A 57 8.17 7.79 26.05
CA LEU A 57 8.87 7.45 24.81
C LEU A 57 9.92 8.50 24.41
N GLN A 58 9.65 9.78 24.68
CA GLN A 58 10.62 10.87 24.44
C GLN A 58 11.80 10.83 25.42
N ARG A 59 11.57 10.46 26.69
CA ARG A 59 12.62 10.25 27.70
C ARG A 59 13.47 9.01 27.40
N GLU A 60 12.85 7.94 26.91
CA GLU A 60 13.58 6.72 26.53
C GLU A 60 14.46 6.94 25.27
N MET A 61 14.07 7.83 24.35
CA MET A 61 14.85 8.16 23.15
C MET A 61 16.16 8.91 23.46
N THR A 62 16.17 9.81 24.44
CA THR A 62 17.39 10.51 24.88
C THR A 62 18.36 9.60 25.65
N THR A 63 17.83 8.62 26.38
CA THR A 63 18.65 7.67 27.14
C THR A 63 19.39 6.69 26.21
N VAL A 64 18.74 6.26 25.12
CA VAL A 64 19.35 5.42 24.08
C VAL A 64 20.49 6.14 23.35
N GLN A 65 20.39 7.45 23.12
CA GLN A 65 21.49 8.22 22.50
C GLN A 65 22.71 8.35 23.42
N GLN A 66 22.51 8.44 24.74
CA GLN A 66 23.60 8.51 25.72
C GLN A 66 24.34 7.19 25.88
N GLN A 67 23.65 6.07 25.72
CA GLN A 67 24.21 4.73 25.84
C GLN A 67 24.98 4.31 24.59
N VAL A 68 24.53 4.73 23.40
CA VAL A 68 25.24 4.51 22.12
C VAL A 68 26.50 5.37 22.00
N TYR A 69 26.52 6.58 22.59
CA TYR A 69 27.72 7.41 22.59
C TYR A 69 28.80 6.93 23.57
N ARG A 70 28.40 6.44 24.75
CA ARG A 70 29.33 5.83 25.73
C ARG A 70 29.88 4.48 25.28
N SER A 71 29.08 3.67 24.59
CA SER A 71 29.55 2.40 24.05
C SER A 71 30.55 2.54 22.89
N ARG A 72 30.69 3.74 22.31
CA ARG A 72 31.64 4.01 21.22
C ARG A 72 32.93 4.71 21.68
N SER A 73 32.98 5.24 22.90
CA SER A 73 34.17 5.95 23.42
C SER A 73 35.11 5.06 24.26
N GLY A 74 34.90 3.74 24.30
CA GLY A 74 35.76 2.81 25.04
C GLY A 74 36.47 1.83 24.11
N GLY A 75 37.46 2.30 23.35
CA GLY A 75 38.22 1.42 22.47
C GLY A 75 39.45 2.05 21.87
N GLY A 76 40.58 1.97 22.57
CA GLY A 76 41.92 2.09 21.98
C GLY A 76 42.97 2.76 22.88
N SER A 77 43.91 1.98 23.42
CA SER A 77 45.37 2.16 23.23
C SER A 77 46.20 1.34 24.23
N SER A 78 47.25 0.76 23.69
CA SER A 78 48.41 0.07 24.29
C SER A 78 49.30 0.92 25.21
N GLY A 79 50.03 0.25 26.11
CA GLY A 79 51.47 0.52 26.36
C GLY A 79 51.90 1.23 27.66
N SER A 80 52.59 0.47 28.51
CA SER A 80 53.68 0.81 29.46
C SER A 80 53.47 1.65 30.74
N ALA A 81 53.87 0.99 31.85
CA ALA A 81 54.64 1.44 33.02
C ALA A 81 54.12 2.60 33.90
N ALA A 82 53.78 2.29 35.17
CA ALA A 82 54.52 2.74 36.36
C ALA A 82 53.78 2.43 37.69
N LYS A 83 54.52 1.79 38.59
CA LYS A 83 54.66 2.06 40.04
C LYS A 83 53.50 1.78 41.01
N SER A 84 53.87 0.95 41.98
CA SER A 84 53.19 0.47 43.18
C SER A 84 53.07 1.51 44.31
N ALA A 85 51.94 1.48 45.04
CA ALA A 85 51.73 1.64 46.51
C ALA A 85 50.27 2.09 46.81
N PRO A 86 49.78 2.03 48.07
CA PRO A 86 49.43 0.84 48.83
C PRO A 86 47.91 0.77 49.15
N ILE A 87 47.55 -0.37 49.74
CA ILE A 87 46.21 -0.79 50.17
C ILE A 87 45.68 0.10 51.32
N GLY A 88 44.46 0.64 51.16
CA GLY A 88 43.66 1.29 52.20
C GLY A 88 42.40 0.46 52.55
N PRO A 89 41.78 0.69 53.73
CA PRO A 89 40.97 -0.31 54.41
C PRO A 89 39.57 -0.50 53.83
N ILE A 90 39.10 -1.73 54.00
CA ILE A 90 37.79 -2.28 53.66
C ILE A 90 36.70 -1.50 54.40
N GLY A 91 35.75 -0.92 53.66
CA GLY A 91 34.64 -0.18 54.25
C GLY A 91 33.47 0.01 53.29
N GLN A 92 32.38 -0.71 53.60
CA GLN A 92 30.99 -0.53 53.16
C GLN A 92 30.54 -1.24 51.88
N ALA A 93 29.72 -2.26 52.14
CA ALA A 93 28.92 -3.03 51.21
C ALA A 93 27.65 -2.27 50.77
N GLY A 94 27.27 -2.45 49.50
CA GLY A 94 25.94 -2.18 48.94
C GLY A 94 25.97 -1.88 47.42
N PRO A 95 24.92 -2.15 46.65
CA PRO A 95 24.17 -3.40 46.51
C PRO A 95 24.25 -4.00 45.07
N SER A 96 24.40 -5.32 45.02
CA SER A 96 23.65 -6.25 44.15
C SER A 96 23.75 -6.16 42.62
N ASP A 97 24.48 -7.12 42.04
CA ASP A 97 24.22 -7.76 40.73
C ASP A 97 22.77 -8.31 40.57
N GLY A 98 21.96 -8.28 41.64
CA GLY A 98 20.54 -8.62 41.63
C GLY A 98 19.64 -7.65 40.85
N GLY A 99 20.07 -6.40 40.61
CA GLY A 99 19.28 -5.42 39.84
C GLY A 99 19.16 -5.75 38.35
N LEU A 100 20.21 -6.31 37.76
CA LEU A 100 20.21 -6.73 36.36
C LEU A 100 19.39 -8.01 36.15
N ALA A 101 19.47 -8.95 37.09
CA ALA A 101 18.64 -10.16 37.08
C ALA A 101 17.15 -9.84 37.28
N ALA A 102 16.81 -8.94 38.21
CA ALA A 102 15.44 -8.47 38.42
C ALA A 102 14.88 -7.71 37.21
N THR A 103 15.70 -6.88 36.56
CA THR A 103 15.30 -6.17 35.32
C THR A 103 15.10 -7.14 34.16
N MET A 104 15.92 -8.19 34.07
CA MET A 104 15.77 -9.22 33.04
C MET A 104 14.54 -10.09 33.29
N GLN A 105 14.17 -10.37 34.53
CA GLN A 105 12.94 -11.07 34.93
C GLN A 105 11.70 -10.25 34.58
N VAL A 106 11.68 -8.94 34.89
CA VAL A 106 10.58 -8.04 34.49
C VAL A 106 10.42 -7.98 32.97
N ARG A 107 11.54 -8.01 32.22
CA ARG A 107 11.51 -8.03 30.76
C ARG A 107 11.01 -9.37 30.20
N LEU A 108 11.28 -10.49 30.87
CA LEU A 108 10.75 -11.81 30.49
C LEU A 108 9.24 -11.88 30.75
N ASP A 109 8.77 -11.39 31.90
CA ASP A 109 7.33 -11.29 32.20
C ASP A 109 6.59 -10.39 31.19
N GLU A 110 7.23 -9.30 30.75
CA GLU A 110 6.66 -8.43 29.71
C GLU A 110 6.63 -9.11 28.34
N ILE A 111 7.68 -9.87 27.97
CA ILE A 111 7.70 -10.67 26.73
C ILE A 111 6.63 -11.77 26.77
N GLU A 112 6.45 -12.45 27.90
CA GLU A 112 5.41 -13.46 28.07
C GLU A 112 4.01 -12.87 27.98
N THR A 113 3.80 -11.71 28.60
CA THR A 113 2.54 -10.96 28.51
C THR A 113 2.26 -10.51 27.07
N GLN A 114 3.30 -10.08 26.35
CA GLN A 114 3.19 -9.73 24.92
C GLN A 114 2.89 -10.96 24.06
N MET A 115 3.51 -12.12 24.32
CA MET A 115 3.23 -13.38 23.61
C MET A 115 1.77 -13.83 23.82
N ARG A 116 1.26 -13.72 25.05
CA ARG A 116 -0.16 -13.99 25.35
C ARG A 116 -1.08 -13.00 24.63
N GLY A 117 -0.71 -11.72 24.57
CA GLY A 117 -1.43 -10.69 23.83
C GLY A 117 -1.42 -10.91 22.30
N PHE A 118 -0.30 -11.37 21.74
CA PHE A 118 -0.23 -11.72 20.31
C PHE A 118 -1.06 -12.96 19.99
N THR A 119 -1.10 -13.95 20.88
CA THR A 119 -1.91 -15.15 20.70
C THR A 119 -3.40 -14.78 20.71
N GLY A 120 -3.85 -13.96 21.66
CA GLY A 120 -5.23 -13.45 21.68
C GLY A 120 -5.59 -12.65 20.42
N LYS A 121 -4.68 -11.81 19.91
CA LYS A 121 -4.88 -11.11 18.64
C LYS A 121 -4.93 -12.05 17.44
N ILE A 122 -4.18 -13.17 17.44
CA ILE A 122 -4.24 -14.17 16.37
C ILE A 122 -5.59 -14.89 16.39
N GLU A 123 -6.12 -15.22 17.57
CA GLU A 123 -7.46 -15.81 17.71
C GLU A 123 -8.56 -14.85 17.24
N GLU A 124 -8.49 -13.58 17.63
CA GLU A 124 -9.40 -12.53 17.15
C GLU A 124 -9.34 -12.37 15.62
N LEU A 125 -8.15 -12.39 15.05
CA LEU A 125 -7.93 -12.22 13.61
C LEU A 125 -8.38 -13.47 12.83
N ASN A 126 -8.19 -14.67 13.37
CA ASN A 126 -8.75 -15.90 12.80
C ASN A 126 -10.29 -15.87 12.80
N HIS A 127 -10.91 -15.45 13.90
CA HIS A 127 -12.36 -15.30 13.96
C HIS A 127 -12.89 -14.24 12.97
N ALA A 128 -12.19 -13.13 12.80
CA ALA A 128 -12.54 -12.12 11.81
C ALA A 128 -12.47 -12.68 10.37
N VAL A 129 -11.43 -13.48 10.06
CA VAL A 129 -11.28 -14.15 8.76
C VAL A 129 -12.40 -15.16 8.52
N ASP A 130 -12.76 -15.97 9.51
CA ASP A 130 -13.87 -16.92 9.41
C ASP A 130 -15.21 -16.20 9.21
N GLY A 131 -15.42 -15.06 9.87
CA GLY A 131 -16.58 -14.20 9.68
C GLY A 131 -16.69 -13.66 8.25
N ILE A 132 -15.57 -13.17 7.69
CA ILE A 132 -15.52 -12.68 6.30
C ILE A 132 -15.81 -13.81 5.31
N ASN A 133 -15.28 -15.01 5.54
CA ASN A 133 -15.56 -16.18 4.69
C ASN A 133 -17.03 -16.60 4.75
N ALA A 134 -17.64 -16.58 5.93
CA ALA A 134 -19.06 -16.86 6.11
C ALA A 134 -19.95 -15.82 5.40
N GLN A 135 -19.59 -14.53 5.47
CA GLN A 135 -20.28 -13.46 4.76
C GLN A 135 -20.17 -13.61 3.24
N MET A 136 -18.97 -13.92 2.72
CA MET A 136 -18.75 -14.20 1.30
C MET A 136 -19.59 -15.38 0.82
N LYS A 137 -19.63 -16.49 1.58
CA LYS A 137 -20.44 -17.67 1.24
C LYS A 137 -21.94 -17.34 1.21
N LYS A 138 -22.42 -16.53 2.16
CA LYS A 138 -23.82 -16.07 2.19
C LYS A 138 -24.17 -15.19 0.99
N LEU A 139 -23.28 -14.27 0.60
CA LEU A 139 -23.47 -13.42 -0.57
C LEU A 139 -23.51 -14.24 -1.87
N VAL A 140 -22.60 -15.20 -2.02
CA VAL A 140 -22.58 -16.10 -3.19
C VAL A 140 -23.87 -16.91 -3.26
N SER A 141 -24.32 -17.48 -2.14
CA SER A 141 -25.58 -18.24 -2.10
C SER A 141 -26.81 -17.39 -2.42
N ASP A 142 -26.86 -16.13 -1.96
CA ASP A 142 -27.92 -15.19 -2.33
C ASP A 142 -27.92 -14.88 -3.83
N MET A 143 -26.75 -14.68 -4.41
CA MET A 143 -26.59 -14.50 -5.86
C MET A 143 -27.04 -15.73 -6.65
N GLU A 144 -26.65 -16.93 -6.22
CA GLU A 144 -27.09 -18.19 -6.86
C GLU A 144 -28.60 -18.38 -6.77
N PHE A 145 -29.22 -18.08 -5.64
CA PHE A 145 -30.67 -18.18 -5.47
C PHE A 145 -31.39 -17.19 -6.39
N ARG A 146 -30.92 -15.95 -6.49
CA ARG A 146 -31.48 -14.93 -7.38
C ARG A 146 -31.33 -15.31 -8.84
N ILE A 147 -30.19 -15.85 -9.26
CA ILE A 147 -29.97 -16.33 -10.63
C ILE A 147 -30.95 -17.47 -10.93
N LYS A 148 -31.07 -18.46 -10.05
CA LYS A 148 -32.00 -19.59 -10.23
C LYS A 148 -33.47 -19.15 -10.28
N ALA A 149 -33.85 -18.15 -9.48
CA ALA A 149 -35.19 -17.57 -9.51
C ALA A 149 -35.46 -16.83 -10.83
N LEU A 150 -34.46 -16.15 -11.41
CA LEU A 150 -34.57 -15.50 -12.71
C LEU A 150 -34.65 -16.54 -13.85
N GLU A 151 -33.86 -17.60 -13.80
CA GLU A 151 -33.92 -18.71 -14.77
C GLU A 151 -35.29 -19.40 -14.75
N THR A 152 -35.86 -19.63 -13.56
CA THR A 152 -37.18 -20.25 -13.42
C THR A 152 -38.29 -19.35 -13.98
N ARG A 153 -38.18 -18.03 -13.81
CA ARG A 153 -39.13 -17.07 -14.41
C ARG A 153 -39.02 -16.97 -15.93
N LEU A 154 -37.82 -17.19 -16.47
CA LEU A 154 -37.57 -17.22 -17.92
C LEU A 154 -37.93 -18.57 -18.56
N ALA A 155 -38.23 -19.61 -17.77
CA ALA A 155 -38.53 -20.98 -18.22
C ALA A 155 -40.01 -21.40 -18.10
N GLY A 156 -40.95 -20.47 -17.86
CA GLY A 156 -42.40 -20.76 -17.81
C GLY A 156 -43.09 -20.82 -19.19
N PRO A 157 -44.21 -21.58 -19.36
CA PRO A 157 -44.70 -22.02 -20.67
C PRO A 157 -45.72 -21.08 -21.37
N GLY A 158 -45.57 -20.95 -22.70
CA GLY A 158 -46.53 -20.35 -23.66
C GLY A 158 -46.11 -18.94 -24.13
N THR A 159 -45.96 -18.60 -25.42
CA THR A 159 -46.73 -19.02 -26.62
C THR A 159 -45.89 -19.07 -27.90
N ASN A 160 -46.22 -20.05 -28.75
CA ASN A 160 -45.78 -20.21 -30.13
C ASN A 160 -46.21 -19.05 -31.04
N GLY A 161 -45.42 -18.75 -32.07
CA GLY A 161 -45.91 -18.10 -33.29
C GLY A 161 -44.86 -17.37 -34.12
N ALA A 162 -44.04 -18.12 -34.89
CA ALA A 162 -43.72 -17.85 -36.31
C ALA A 162 -42.35 -18.42 -36.73
N THR A 163 -42.38 -19.40 -37.63
CA THR A 163 -41.34 -19.71 -38.63
C THR A 163 -42.07 -19.95 -39.96
N PRO A 164 -41.41 -20.05 -41.13
CA PRO A 164 -40.02 -19.73 -41.50
C PRO A 164 -39.90 -18.89 -42.82
N SER A 165 -38.74 -18.28 -43.12
CA SER A 165 -38.26 -18.23 -44.52
C SER A 165 -36.80 -17.78 -44.70
N ALA A 166 -36.11 -18.56 -45.55
CA ALA A 166 -35.01 -18.24 -46.47
C ALA A 166 -33.58 -17.91 -45.97
N SER A 167 -32.72 -18.93 -46.10
CA SER A 167 -31.51 -18.97 -46.92
C SER A 167 -30.39 -17.93 -46.72
N ALA A 168 -29.26 -18.36 -46.17
CA ALA A 168 -27.91 -18.03 -46.68
C ALA A 168 -26.85 -19.02 -46.14
N ALA A 169 -25.94 -19.41 -47.03
CA ALA A 169 -24.93 -20.47 -46.92
C ALA A 169 -23.82 -20.23 -45.85
N PRO A 170 -23.07 -21.27 -45.44
CA PRO A 170 -22.01 -21.16 -44.43
C PRO A 170 -20.64 -20.81 -45.05
N PRO A 171 -19.82 -19.95 -44.43
CA PRO A 171 -18.39 -19.96 -44.67
C PRO A 171 -17.70 -20.93 -43.70
N GLN A 172 -17.02 -21.92 -44.28
CA GLN A 172 -16.04 -22.78 -43.59
C GLN A 172 -14.93 -21.93 -42.96
N MET A 173 -14.63 -22.20 -41.69
CA MET A 173 -13.37 -21.78 -41.06
C MET A 173 -12.34 -22.90 -41.22
N THR A 174 -11.31 -22.64 -42.03
CA THR A 174 -10.06 -23.39 -42.03
C THR A 174 -9.16 -22.90 -40.88
N PRO A 175 -8.43 -23.77 -40.16
CA PRO A 175 -7.36 -23.32 -39.27
C PRO A 175 -6.06 -23.17 -40.07
N SER A 176 -5.58 -21.94 -40.23
CA SER A 176 -4.25 -21.65 -40.80
C SER A 176 -3.19 -21.54 -39.66
N PRO A 177 -1.98 -22.11 -39.83
CA PRO A 177 -0.99 -22.21 -38.77
C PRO A 177 -0.17 -20.92 -38.64
N SER A 178 -0.21 -20.29 -37.47
CA SER A 178 0.62 -19.11 -37.19
C SER A 178 1.97 -19.52 -36.60
N GLN A 179 3.02 -19.18 -37.33
CA GLN A 179 4.44 -19.26 -36.97
C GLN A 179 4.81 -18.36 -35.77
N PRO A 180 6.02 -18.54 -35.17
CA PRO A 180 6.39 -17.99 -33.87
C PRO A 180 6.53 -16.46 -33.86
N GLY A 181 5.64 -15.79 -33.14
CA GLY A 181 5.72 -14.35 -32.87
C GLY A 181 6.91 -13.98 -31.98
N ILE A 182 7.58 -12.90 -32.37
CA ILE A 182 8.72 -12.26 -31.71
C ILE A 182 8.27 -11.71 -30.34
N LEU A 183 8.75 -12.30 -29.24
CA LEU A 183 8.33 -12.01 -27.86
C LEU A 183 9.07 -10.81 -27.27
N GLY A 184 8.60 -9.60 -27.62
CA GLY A 184 9.01 -8.32 -27.04
C GLY A 184 7.94 -7.63 -26.19
N THR A 185 6.68 -8.06 -26.30
CA THR A 185 5.53 -7.55 -25.55
C THR A 185 4.67 -8.76 -25.21
N ILE A 186 4.59 -9.14 -23.93
CA ILE A 186 3.40 -9.88 -23.51
C ILE A 186 2.36 -8.77 -23.35
N PRO A 187 1.39 -8.62 -24.26
CA PRO A 187 0.34 -7.64 -24.08
C PRO A 187 -0.36 -7.99 -22.76
N LEU A 188 -0.62 -6.99 -21.92
CA LEU A 188 -1.27 -7.14 -20.60
C LEU A 188 -2.53 -8.03 -20.65
N LYS A 189 -3.19 -8.09 -21.82
CA LYS A 189 -4.32 -8.99 -22.14
C LYS A 189 -4.03 -10.48 -21.92
N ASP A 190 -2.81 -10.95 -22.15
CA ASP A 190 -2.43 -12.38 -22.01
C ASP A 190 -2.14 -12.77 -20.54
N LEU A 191 -2.01 -11.79 -19.64
CA LEU A 191 -2.03 -12.01 -18.20
C LEU A 191 -3.46 -12.13 -17.65
N ASN A 192 -4.46 -11.72 -18.44
CA ASN A 192 -5.87 -11.66 -18.07
C ASN A 192 -6.73 -12.76 -18.72
N ALA A 193 -6.14 -13.65 -19.51
CA ALA A 193 -6.85 -14.78 -20.13
C ALA A 193 -7.08 -15.93 -19.14
N SER A 194 -7.99 -15.70 -18.20
CA SER A 194 -8.79 -16.72 -17.51
C SER A 194 -10.10 -16.01 -17.17
N GLY A 195 -11.18 -16.45 -17.82
CA GLY A 195 -12.33 -15.62 -18.17
C GLY A 195 -13.05 -14.90 -17.03
N ALA A 196 -13.34 -13.62 -17.28
CA ALA A 196 -14.50 -12.90 -16.81
C ALA A 196 -14.80 -11.77 -17.83
N PRO A 197 -16.06 -11.56 -18.26
CA PRO A 197 -16.41 -10.47 -19.17
C PRO A 197 -16.71 -9.19 -18.38
N GLY A 198 -16.34 -8.03 -18.94
CA GLY A 198 -16.89 -6.76 -18.47
C GLY A 198 -15.95 -5.58 -18.57
N LYS A 199 -16.00 -4.90 -19.71
CA LYS A 199 -15.41 -3.58 -19.92
C LYS A 199 -15.99 -2.58 -18.92
N ALA A 200 -15.12 -1.90 -18.18
CA ALA A 200 -15.39 -0.54 -17.70
C ALA A 200 -14.12 0.28 -17.96
N ALA A 201 -14.17 1.10 -19.00
CA ALA A 201 -13.16 2.13 -19.25
C ALA A 201 -13.35 3.21 -18.19
N VAL A 202 -12.47 3.23 -17.18
CA VAL A 202 -12.38 4.34 -16.23
C VAL A 202 -11.44 5.38 -16.83
N GLN A 203 -12.00 6.52 -17.24
CA GLN A 203 -11.21 7.70 -17.61
C GLN A 203 -10.48 8.26 -16.38
N PRO A 204 -9.26 8.80 -16.51
CA PRO A 204 -8.50 9.32 -15.37
C PRO A 204 -8.97 10.76 -15.06
N THR A 205 -10.12 10.92 -14.43
CA THR A 205 -10.58 12.23 -13.94
C THR A 205 -10.30 12.33 -12.44
N LYS A 206 -9.43 13.28 -12.06
CA LYS A 206 -9.20 14.01 -10.77
C LYS A 206 -9.52 13.40 -9.39
N THR A 207 -10.33 12.36 -9.25
CA THR A 207 -10.74 11.71 -7.99
C THR A 207 -9.64 10.82 -7.40
N VAL A 208 -8.75 10.26 -8.23
CA VAL A 208 -7.63 9.41 -7.77
C VAL A 208 -6.60 10.23 -6.97
N ALA A 209 -6.39 11.49 -7.32
CA ALA A 209 -5.46 12.38 -6.62
C ALA A 209 -5.90 12.71 -5.18
N VAL A 210 -7.22 12.78 -4.95
CA VAL A 210 -7.78 13.05 -3.61
C VAL A 210 -7.58 11.83 -2.70
N SER A 211 -7.74 10.61 -3.21
CA SER A 211 -7.45 9.39 -2.43
C SER A 211 -5.96 9.18 -2.15
N ALA A 212 -5.08 9.62 -3.04
CA ALA A 212 -3.63 9.48 -2.86
C ALA A 212 -3.08 10.40 -1.76
N ALA A 213 -3.68 11.59 -1.59
CA ALA A 213 -3.29 12.57 -0.58
C ALA A 213 -3.70 12.19 0.85
N GLU A 214 -4.66 11.27 1.02
CA GLU A 214 -5.03 10.72 2.34
C GLU A 214 -4.15 9.52 2.72
N ILE A 215 -3.67 8.77 1.73
CA ILE A 215 -2.85 7.58 1.93
C ILE A 215 -1.37 7.95 2.17
N LEU A 216 -0.88 9.01 1.52
CA LEU A 216 0.48 9.51 1.71
C LEU A 216 0.52 10.66 2.71
N PRO A 217 1.49 10.68 3.65
CA PRO A 217 1.65 11.82 4.53
C PRO A 217 2.00 13.08 3.75
N LYS A 218 1.62 14.25 4.27
CA LYS A 218 2.15 15.52 3.78
C LYS A 218 3.67 15.55 4.00
N GLY A 219 4.41 16.07 3.03
CA GLY A 219 5.87 16.16 3.10
C GLY A 219 6.54 15.93 1.75
N THR A 220 7.84 15.69 1.81
CA THR A 220 8.69 15.40 0.64
C THR A 220 8.39 14.02 0.05
N ALA A 221 8.78 13.81 -1.20
CA ALA A 221 8.68 12.49 -1.84
C ALA A 221 9.52 11.44 -1.08
N GLU A 222 10.67 11.82 -0.53
CA GLU A 222 11.49 10.94 0.31
C GLU A 222 10.77 10.48 1.58
N GLU A 223 10.06 11.38 2.27
CA GLU A 223 9.28 11.06 3.47
C GLU A 223 8.08 10.17 3.15
N GLN A 224 7.36 10.48 2.08
CA GLN A 224 6.25 9.65 1.60
C GLN A 224 6.71 8.25 1.20
N TYR A 225 7.86 8.13 0.53
CA TYR A 225 8.47 6.85 0.20
C TYR A 225 8.89 6.07 1.46
N LYS A 226 9.51 6.74 2.44
CA LYS A 226 9.88 6.13 3.72
C LYS A 226 8.65 5.61 4.46
N HIS A 227 7.57 6.38 4.49
CA HIS A 227 6.30 5.95 5.07
C HIS A 227 5.76 4.70 4.36
N ALA A 228 5.63 4.74 3.03
CA ALA A 228 5.09 3.65 2.23
C ALA A 228 5.91 2.35 2.38
N THR A 229 7.25 2.44 2.40
CA THR A 229 8.12 1.27 2.63
C THR A 229 8.20 0.85 4.09
N GLY A 230 7.98 1.76 5.04
CA GLY A 230 7.87 1.45 6.47
C GLY A 230 6.72 0.49 6.76
N LEU A 231 5.56 0.68 6.10
CA LEU A 231 4.41 -0.23 6.18
C LEU A 231 4.77 -1.65 5.73
N LEU A 232 5.57 -1.78 4.67
CA LEU A 232 6.04 -3.09 4.20
C LEU A 232 6.91 -3.80 5.24
N PHE A 233 7.79 -3.08 5.93
CA PHE A 233 8.65 -3.65 6.98
C PHE A 233 7.88 -3.98 8.26
N GLN A 234 6.75 -3.34 8.48
CA GLN A 234 5.78 -3.69 9.53
C GLN A 234 4.85 -4.83 9.10
N THR A 235 5.05 -5.42 7.92
CA THR A 235 4.20 -6.46 7.31
C THR A 235 2.77 -6.03 7.01
N ASP A 236 2.48 -4.74 7.10
CA ASP A 236 1.20 -4.15 6.68
C ASP A 236 1.16 -4.03 5.16
N TYR A 237 1.03 -5.18 4.50
CA TYR A 237 1.08 -5.28 3.06
C TYR A 237 -0.13 -4.62 2.38
N VAL A 238 -1.27 -4.48 3.07
CA VAL A 238 -2.47 -3.86 2.50
C VAL A 238 -2.28 -2.35 2.41
N ASN A 239 -1.83 -1.71 3.49
CA ASN A 239 -1.57 -0.28 3.45
C ASN A 239 -0.28 0.04 2.67
N ALA A 240 0.73 -0.83 2.69
CA ALA A 240 1.92 -0.68 1.85
C ALA A 240 1.56 -0.67 0.35
N GLU A 241 0.68 -1.57 -0.11
CA GLU A 241 0.22 -1.59 -1.50
C GLU A 241 -0.43 -0.26 -1.88
N ARG A 242 -1.35 0.24 -1.04
CA ARG A 242 -2.03 1.52 -1.24
C ARG A 242 -1.05 2.68 -1.30
N ALA A 243 -0.13 2.78 -0.34
CA ALA A 243 0.83 3.88 -0.24
C ALA A 243 1.87 3.85 -1.35
N LEU A 244 2.40 2.67 -1.70
CA LEU A 244 3.37 2.52 -2.79
C LEU A 244 2.72 2.78 -4.15
N SER A 245 1.49 2.33 -4.37
CA SER A 245 0.71 2.65 -5.57
C SER A 245 0.47 4.16 -5.70
N ALA A 246 0.01 4.81 -4.62
CA ALA A 246 -0.15 6.26 -4.57
C ALA A 246 1.17 6.99 -4.87
N PHE A 247 2.29 6.53 -4.31
CA PHE A 247 3.59 7.13 -4.52
C PHE A 247 4.01 7.10 -5.99
N VAL A 248 3.85 5.97 -6.67
CA VAL A 248 4.21 5.83 -8.09
C VAL A 248 3.33 6.71 -8.98
N VAL A 249 2.06 6.90 -8.62
CA VAL A 249 1.12 7.78 -9.36
C VAL A 249 1.44 9.25 -9.16
N VAL A 250 1.72 9.67 -7.92
CA VAL A 250 1.97 11.08 -7.58
C VAL A 250 3.38 11.51 -7.99
N HIS A 251 4.36 10.61 -7.90
CA HIS A 251 5.78 10.90 -8.16
C HIS A 251 6.37 10.06 -9.30
N PRO A 252 5.77 10.02 -10.51
CA PRO A 252 6.14 9.07 -11.56
C PRO A 252 7.51 9.34 -12.19
N LYS A 253 8.09 10.52 -11.98
CA LYS A 253 9.44 10.88 -12.51
C LYS A 253 10.51 10.95 -11.43
N HIS A 254 10.14 10.71 -10.17
CA HIS A 254 11.07 10.84 -9.06
C HIS A 254 12.12 9.72 -9.06
N LYS A 255 13.33 10.00 -8.55
CA LYS A 255 14.43 9.02 -8.47
C LYS A 255 14.06 7.74 -7.71
N LEU A 256 13.09 7.82 -6.79
CA LEU A 256 12.59 6.69 -6.00
C LEU A 256 11.40 5.96 -6.64
N ALA A 257 10.83 6.46 -7.74
CA ALA A 257 9.63 5.89 -8.35
C ALA A 257 9.85 4.43 -8.81
N GLY A 258 10.98 4.15 -9.47
CA GLY A 258 11.35 2.78 -9.85
C GLY A 258 11.62 1.86 -8.66
N ASN A 259 12.06 2.42 -7.52
CA ASN A 259 12.24 1.66 -6.28
C ASN A 259 10.89 1.38 -5.61
N ALA A 260 9.99 2.36 -5.55
CA ALA A 260 8.64 2.21 -5.03
C ALA A 260 7.84 1.17 -5.83
N GLN A 261 7.94 1.20 -7.16
CA GLN A 261 7.32 0.20 -8.04
C GLN A 261 7.84 -1.21 -7.75
N TYR A 262 9.14 -1.36 -7.49
CA TYR A 262 9.72 -2.64 -7.09
C TYR A 262 9.12 -3.13 -5.76
N TRP A 263 9.01 -2.26 -4.76
CA TRP A 263 8.41 -2.61 -3.46
C TRP A 263 6.91 -2.92 -3.56
N LEU A 264 6.19 -2.23 -4.44
CA LEU A 264 4.80 -2.56 -4.74
C LEU A 264 4.70 -4.00 -5.27
N GLY A 265 5.60 -4.38 -6.18
CA GLY A 265 5.65 -5.74 -6.71
C GLY A 265 6.00 -6.77 -5.63
N GLU A 266 6.94 -6.45 -4.75
CA GLU A 266 7.29 -7.31 -3.60
C GLU A 266 6.10 -7.50 -2.66
N THR A 267 5.31 -6.45 -2.43
CA THR A 267 4.09 -6.50 -1.61
C THR A 267 3.08 -7.52 -2.17
N HIS A 268 2.87 -7.55 -3.48
CA HIS A 268 2.05 -8.59 -4.12
C HIS A 268 2.70 -9.97 -4.04
N TYR A 269 4.02 -10.06 -4.24
CA TYR A 269 4.75 -11.32 -4.29
C TYR A 269 4.73 -12.06 -2.95
N VAL A 270 4.95 -11.36 -1.84
CA VAL A 270 4.95 -11.95 -0.49
C VAL A 270 3.56 -12.44 -0.09
N ARG A 271 2.51 -11.77 -0.55
CA ARG A 271 1.11 -12.21 -0.41
C ARG A 271 0.70 -13.33 -1.36
N LYS A 272 1.65 -13.89 -2.13
CA LYS A 272 1.43 -14.92 -3.15
C LYS A 272 0.46 -14.50 -4.27
N ASN A 273 0.18 -13.20 -4.40
CA ASN A 273 -0.52 -12.65 -5.57
C ASN A 273 0.46 -12.54 -6.74
N TYR A 274 0.87 -13.69 -7.28
CA TYR A 274 1.89 -13.76 -8.31
C TYR A 274 1.45 -13.15 -9.65
N ARG A 275 0.13 -13.09 -9.91
CA ARG A 275 -0.42 -12.41 -11.08
C ARG A 275 -0.23 -10.91 -10.97
N GLY A 276 -0.66 -10.31 -9.86
CA GLY A 276 -0.45 -8.88 -9.59
C GLY A 276 1.04 -8.53 -9.53
N ALA A 277 1.84 -9.35 -8.87
CA ALA A 277 3.29 -9.17 -8.81
C ALA A 277 3.93 -9.15 -10.20
N ALA A 278 3.59 -10.10 -11.07
CA ALA A 278 4.10 -10.14 -12.44
C ALA A 278 3.73 -8.87 -13.22
N GLN A 279 2.50 -8.37 -13.09
CA GLN A 279 2.10 -7.13 -13.73
C GLN A 279 2.94 -5.95 -13.22
N VAL A 280 3.01 -5.77 -11.91
CA VAL A 280 3.72 -4.64 -11.29
C VAL A 280 5.22 -4.65 -11.61
N PHE A 281 5.86 -5.83 -11.60
CA PHE A 281 7.27 -5.96 -11.98
C PHE A 281 7.51 -5.73 -13.47
N ALA A 282 6.60 -6.19 -14.34
CA ALA A 282 6.68 -5.90 -15.77
C ALA A 282 6.56 -4.40 -16.04
N GLU A 283 5.59 -3.74 -15.41
CA GLU A 283 5.41 -2.29 -15.48
C GLU A 283 6.63 -1.54 -14.94
N GLY A 284 7.24 -2.01 -13.85
CA GLY A 284 8.44 -1.38 -13.29
C GLY A 284 9.66 -1.48 -14.19
N TYR A 285 9.84 -2.61 -14.87
CA TYR A 285 10.89 -2.75 -15.86
C TYR A 285 10.62 -1.89 -17.12
N GLN A 286 9.36 -1.76 -17.54
CA GLN A 286 8.98 -0.97 -18.73
C GLN A 286 9.02 0.54 -18.49
N LYS A 287 8.45 1.02 -17.38
CA LYS A 287 8.37 2.46 -17.04
C LYS A 287 9.68 3.01 -16.48
N TYR A 288 10.45 2.16 -15.78
CA TYR A 288 11.69 2.56 -15.10
C TYR A 288 12.90 1.72 -15.55
N PRO A 289 13.22 1.66 -16.86
CA PRO A 289 14.24 0.79 -17.41
C PRO A 289 15.65 1.12 -16.89
N ASN A 290 15.90 2.38 -16.54
CA ASN A 290 17.19 2.87 -16.04
C ASN A 290 17.28 2.90 -14.51
N SER A 291 16.24 2.43 -13.79
CA SER A 291 16.28 2.40 -12.32
C SER A 291 17.27 1.36 -11.81
N ALA A 292 17.81 1.61 -10.61
CA ALA A 292 18.67 0.64 -9.91
C ALA A 292 17.96 -0.71 -9.64
N LYS A 293 16.62 -0.74 -9.72
CA LYS A 293 15.78 -1.94 -9.54
C LYS A 293 15.35 -2.60 -10.84
N SER A 294 15.77 -2.11 -12.01
CA SER A 294 15.33 -2.64 -13.31
C SER A 294 15.67 -4.13 -13.48
N ALA A 295 16.91 -4.53 -13.16
CA ALA A 295 17.31 -5.94 -13.17
C ALA A 295 16.57 -6.80 -12.12
N ASP A 296 16.34 -6.24 -10.93
CA ASP A 296 15.59 -6.92 -9.86
C ASP A 296 14.11 -7.11 -10.24
N ASN A 297 13.47 -6.11 -10.87
CA ASN A 297 12.12 -6.20 -11.42
C ASN A 297 12.02 -7.35 -12.43
N LEU A 298 12.96 -7.44 -13.38
CA LEU A 298 12.95 -8.50 -14.38
C LEU A 298 13.18 -9.90 -13.76
N LEU A 299 14.03 -9.99 -12.74
CA LEU A 299 14.23 -11.23 -11.97
C LEU A 299 12.93 -11.65 -11.27
N LYS A 300 12.29 -10.71 -10.58
CA LYS A 300 11.06 -10.97 -9.82
C LYS A 300 9.85 -11.24 -10.72
N LEU A 301 9.79 -10.63 -11.91
CA LEU A 301 8.84 -11.00 -12.96
C LEU A 301 9.00 -12.48 -13.34
N GLY A 302 10.22 -12.91 -13.64
CA GLY A 302 10.49 -14.32 -13.99
C GLY A 302 10.12 -15.28 -12.85
N MET A 303 10.41 -14.90 -11.60
CA MET A 303 10.04 -15.69 -10.42
C MET A 303 8.51 -15.76 -10.22
N SER A 304 7.80 -14.66 -10.45
CA SER A 304 6.33 -14.61 -10.37
C SER A 304 5.68 -15.47 -11.45
N LEU A 305 6.18 -15.41 -12.68
CA LEU A 305 5.75 -16.27 -13.79
C LEU A 305 5.99 -17.75 -13.48
N ALA A 306 7.15 -18.07 -12.89
CA ALA A 306 7.48 -19.43 -12.47
C ALA A 306 6.52 -19.94 -11.39
N ALA A 307 6.17 -19.10 -10.40
CA ALA A 307 5.22 -19.43 -9.35
C ALA A 307 3.79 -19.66 -9.87
N MET A 308 3.42 -19.02 -10.98
CA MET A 308 2.16 -19.28 -11.71
C MET A 308 2.23 -20.48 -12.67
N GLY A 309 3.30 -21.28 -12.67
CA GLY A 309 3.46 -22.41 -13.59
C GLY A 309 3.79 -22.02 -15.03
N LYS A 310 3.94 -20.72 -15.35
CA LYS A 310 4.29 -20.22 -16.69
C LYS A 310 5.79 -20.37 -16.97
N LYS A 311 6.28 -21.62 -16.94
CA LYS A 311 7.70 -21.99 -17.07
C LYS A 311 8.37 -21.44 -18.33
N LYS A 312 7.71 -21.56 -19.50
CA LYS A 312 8.27 -21.05 -20.78
C LYS A 312 8.52 -19.55 -20.71
N SER A 313 7.53 -18.78 -20.24
CA SER A 313 7.63 -17.33 -20.06
C SER A 313 8.70 -16.97 -19.04
N ALA A 314 8.76 -17.65 -17.89
CA ALA A 314 9.79 -17.42 -16.88
C ALA A 314 11.21 -17.64 -17.43
N CYS A 315 11.44 -18.73 -18.16
CA CYS A 315 12.73 -19.01 -18.80
C CYS A 315 13.12 -17.93 -19.82
N ALA A 316 12.16 -17.47 -20.63
CA ALA A 316 12.39 -16.36 -21.57
C ALA A 316 12.76 -15.06 -20.85
N THR A 317 12.06 -14.72 -19.77
CA THR A 317 12.37 -13.55 -18.92
C THR A 317 13.77 -13.64 -18.34
N PHE A 318 14.17 -14.80 -17.82
CA PHE A 318 15.52 -15.00 -17.28
C PHE A 318 16.62 -14.93 -18.36
N LYS A 319 16.35 -15.42 -19.57
CA LYS A 319 17.25 -15.28 -20.71
C LYS A 319 17.43 -13.81 -21.10
N ARG A 320 16.34 -13.04 -21.15
CA ARG A 320 16.37 -11.60 -21.41
C ARG A 320 17.20 -10.86 -20.37
N LEU A 321 16.99 -11.16 -19.08
CA LEU A 321 17.77 -10.57 -18.00
C LEU A 321 19.26 -10.83 -18.17
N ALA A 322 19.64 -12.08 -18.46
CA ALA A 322 21.05 -12.43 -18.66
C ALA A 322 21.68 -11.69 -19.86
N LYS A 323 20.90 -11.43 -20.91
CA LYS A 323 21.35 -10.70 -22.10
C LYS A 323 21.51 -9.20 -21.84
N GLU A 324 20.46 -8.56 -21.31
CA GLU A 324 20.41 -7.10 -21.18
C GLU A 324 21.18 -6.58 -19.96
N PHE A 325 21.21 -7.35 -18.86
CA PHE A 325 21.92 -7.00 -17.64
C PHE A 325 23.16 -7.89 -17.45
N SER A 326 24.01 -7.96 -18.47
CA SER A 326 25.28 -8.71 -18.43
C SER A 326 26.21 -8.22 -17.30
N LYS A 327 26.09 -6.96 -16.86
CA LYS A 327 26.80 -6.36 -15.73
C LYS A 327 26.01 -6.35 -14.40
N ALA A 328 24.88 -7.05 -14.32
CA ALA A 328 24.11 -7.15 -13.07
C ALA A 328 24.96 -7.66 -11.90
N ALA A 329 24.54 -7.28 -10.67
CA ALA A 329 25.16 -7.77 -9.44
C ALA A 329 25.26 -9.30 -9.41
N LYS A 330 26.35 -9.83 -8.85
CA LYS A 330 26.61 -11.28 -8.75
C LYS A 330 25.43 -12.04 -8.14
N ARG A 331 24.76 -11.47 -7.13
CA ARG A 331 23.56 -12.04 -6.48
C ARG A 331 22.40 -12.28 -7.45
N ILE A 332 22.18 -11.36 -8.40
CA ILE A 332 21.10 -11.45 -9.38
C ILE A 332 21.42 -12.58 -10.36
N LYS A 333 22.64 -12.61 -10.89
CA LYS A 333 23.11 -13.67 -11.80
C LYS A 333 23.00 -15.05 -11.15
N ALA A 334 23.45 -15.17 -9.89
CA ALA A 334 23.34 -16.43 -9.14
C ALA A 334 21.88 -16.86 -8.94
N ARG A 335 20.98 -15.92 -8.60
CA ARG A 335 19.56 -16.22 -8.45
C ARG A 335 18.92 -16.67 -9.76
N VAL A 336 19.22 -16.00 -10.87
CA VAL A 336 18.78 -16.39 -12.21
C VAL A 336 19.27 -17.79 -12.56
N GLY A 337 20.55 -18.08 -12.32
CA GLY A 337 21.10 -19.42 -12.53
C GLY A 337 20.36 -20.50 -11.73
N LYS A 338 20.09 -20.25 -10.44
CA LYS A 338 19.30 -21.17 -9.59
C LYS A 338 17.88 -21.37 -10.12
N GLN A 339 17.19 -20.31 -10.51
CA GLN A 339 15.83 -20.41 -11.05
C GLN A 339 15.79 -21.13 -12.40
N ARG A 340 16.72 -20.84 -13.31
CA ARG A 340 16.81 -21.53 -14.60
C ARG A 340 17.08 -23.04 -14.43
N LYS A 341 17.97 -23.42 -13.50
CA LYS A 341 18.22 -24.83 -13.16
C LYS A 341 16.98 -25.49 -12.57
N LYS A 342 16.33 -24.86 -11.58
CA LYS A 342 15.08 -25.35 -10.97
C LYS A 342 14.00 -25.60 -12.02
N LEU A 343 13.86 -24.69 -12.96
CA LEU A 343 12.86 -24.78 -14.03
C LEU A 343 13.31 -25.66 -15.20
N ARG A 344 14.55 -26.16 -15.25
CA ARG A 344 15.11 -26.86 -16.42
C ARG A 344 14.93 -26.03 -17.71
N CYS A 345 15.28 -24.74 -17.65
CA CYS A 345 15.30 -23.87 -18.82
C CYS A 345 16.39 -24.35 -19.78
N ARG A 346 16.01 -24.57 -21.04
CA ARG A 346 16.94 -24.92 -22.12
C ARG A 346 17.70 -23.68 -22.60
#